data_AF-A0AA46A6Q0-F1
#
_entry.id   AF-A0AA46A6Q0-F1
#
_cell.length_a   1.000
_cell.length_b   1.000
_cell.length_c   1.000
_cell.angle_alpha   90.00
_cell.angle_beta   90.00
_cell.angle_gamma   90.00
#
_symmetry.space_group_name_H-M   'P 1'
#
loop_
_entity.id
_entity.type
_entity.pdbx_description
1 polymer ?
#
loop_
_entity_poly.entity_id
_entity_poly.type
_entity_poly.pdbx_seq_one_letter_code
_entity_poly.pdbx_strand_id
1 'polypeptide(L)'
;MSDREERIGWWISGVAHAALILWALLGGVLLRPQPSQPVRMTEVATMSGAEFEEYAAASRGAGPVAPEATAVAEISEPETEDAPAAPAAEATAPDSEDEAQELAEPDTSESQPDLSDFEPREPVDVATDLPDTPAAPEPVEEAAPPAPAESAQPEADAQPSRPAPSEQDESIEPVAPRSALALDQSTRPQDRPDGLVEAFNARVAEQEAAREAAAEASREAERLATEAAEAAERQAAEQARQEAEAEAAAQAEREAEEQRAAEARAEEERRAAEQAAREEEQRQAEEERRAAEQAEREEQERQAAEQAAREEEQRRAEEEARRAEEERQAAEQAAREEQERQAAEQAAREEEQRRAEEEARQAEEERRAAAEREEAERRAAEEEAEREAAEQQALQDALREAQEAESGSEGEDTASTGQTGGDDVQRIEGGSGASVEQDPLSAALSEAMSQGNSPPADEPEPAPEPNQLNPVPITPTPLPDPDQQSEATTGTGGAAPLGQPLSLSEREGFRLALEDCWNRGALSIDAARTTVSIEFRMTPDGRPEPASLRLIDSQGGSSQTAVQIAYETASRAIRNCGRSGFPLPREKYGRWRDVIVDFRPEGIAFE
;
A
#
# COMPACT_ATOMS: atom_id res chain seq x y z
N MET A 1 -30.05 39.14 32.38
CA MET A 1 -28.99 38.45 31.62
C MET A 1 -28.42 37.32 32.45
N SER A 2 -28.12 37.57 33.73
CA SER A 2 -27.69 36.62 34.77
C SER A 2 -28.34 35.23 34.71
N ASP A 3 -29.67 35.13 34.52
CA ASP A 3 -30.40 33.86 34.41
C ASP A 3 -29.89 32.92 33.31
N ARG A 4 -29.10 33.39 32.34
CA ARG A 4 -28.51 32.57 31.28
C ARG A 4 -27.12 32.07 31.68
N GLU A 5 -26.34 32.91 32.34
CA GLU A 5 -24.99 32.61 32.83
C GLU A 5 -25.02 31.57 33.96
N GLU A 6 -25.92 31.72 34.93
CA GLU A 6 -26.08 30.73 36.02
C GLU A 6 -26.52 29.35 35.50
N ARG A 7 -27.44 29.31 34.52
CA ARG A 7 -27.86 28.04 33.88
C ARG A 7 -26.75 27.38 33.09
N ILE A 8 -25.90 28.15 32.39
CA ILE A 8 -24.74 27.62 31.66
C ILE A 8 -23.70 27.09 32.66
N GLY A 9 -23.41 27.82 33.75
CA GLY A 9 -22.51 27.38 34.81
C GLY A 9 -22.96 26.08 35.48
N TRP A 10 -24.26 25.93 35.76
CA TRP A 10 -24.81 24.70 36.32
C TRP A 10 -24.71 23.51 35.35
N TRP A 11 -24.92 23.74 34.06
CA TRP A 11 -24.75 22.71 33.01
C TRP A 11 -23.30 22.25 32.86
N ILE A 12 -22.35 23.19 32.76
CA ILE A 12 -20.92 22.88 32.63
C ILE A 12 -20.43 22.13 33.87
N SER A 13 -20.82 22.57 35.07
CA SER A 13 -20.50 21.88 36.33
C SER A 13 -21.10 20.46 36.37
N GLY A 14 -22.36 20.29 35.98
CA GLY A 14 -23.02 18.99 35.92
C GLY A 14 -22.33 18.01 34.98
N VAL A 15 -21.96 18.45 33.76
CA VAL A 15 -21.23 17.63 32.79
C VAL A 15 -19.83 17.26 33.31
N ALA A 16 -19.10 18.20 33.90
CA ALA A 16 -17.78 17.93 34.47
C ALA A 16 -17.82 16.88 35.59
N HIS A 17 -18.78 16.97 36.52
CA HIS A 17 -18.95 15.98 37.58
C HIS A 17 -19.40 14.62 37.03
N ALA A 18 -20.30 14.58 36.05
CA ALA A 18 -20.73 13.34 35.42
C ALA A 18 -19.58 12.62 34.70
N ALA A 19 -18.73 13.35 33.98
CA ALA A 19 -17.53 12.82 33.33
C ALA A 19 -16.52 12.25 34.34
N LEU A 20 -16.30 12.94 35.47
CA LEU A 20 -15.36 12.50 36.52
C LEU A 20 -15.88 11.23 37.22
N ILE A 21 -17.19 11.15 37.50
CA ILE A 21 -17.82 9.93 38.05
C ILE A 21 -17.74 8.76 37.06
N LEU A 22 -18.01 8.99 35.77
CA LEU A 22 -17.89 7.96 34.73
C LEU A 22 -16.45 7.45 34.61
N TRP A 23 -15.46 8.37 34.63
CA TRP A 23 -14.04 8.03 34.60
C TRP A 23 -13.60 7.22 35.82
N ALA A 24 -14.08 7.55 37.03
CA ALA A 24 -13.79 6.77 38.23
C ALA A 24 -14.38 5.33 38.16
N LEU A 25 -15.59 5.18 37.60
CA LEU A 25 -16.26 3.89 37.45
C LEU A 25 -15.58 2.99 36.38
N LEU A 26 -15.15 3.55 35.24
CA LEU A 26 -14.40 2.80 34.22
C LEU A 26 -12.94 2.54 34.63
N GLY A 27 -12.29 3.53 35.23
CA GLY A 27 -10.89 3.44 35.67
C GLY A 27 -10.67 2.32 36.70
N GLY A 28 -11.61 2.11 37.62
CA GLY A 28 -11.55 1.01 38.60
C GLY A 28 -11.67 -0.40 38.00
N VAL A 29 -12.11 -0.53 36.75
CA VAL A 29 -12.18 -1.82 36.02
C VAL A 29 -10.91 -2.04 35.19
N LEU A 30 -10.36 -0.99 34.59
CA LEU A 30 -9.18 -1.05 33.72
C LEU A 30 -7.84 -1.00 34.47
N LEU A 31 -7.74 -0.24 35.58
CA LEU A 31 -6.52 -0.09 36.37
C LEU A 31 -6.53 -0.96 37.64
N ARG A 32 -6.79 -2.26 37.48
CA ARG A 32 -6.50 -3.22 38.56
C ARG A 32 -4.97 -3.39 38.68
N PRO A 33 -4.35 -3.10 39.83
CA PRO A 33 -2.94 -3.42 40.01
C PRO A 33 -2.77 -4.94 39.96
N GLN A 34 -1.99 -5.43 38.99
CA GLN A 34 -1.66 -6.85 38.91
C GLN A 34 -0.90 -7.27 40.17
N PRO A 35 -1.17 -8.47 40.74
CA PRO A 35 -0.39 -8.96 41.86
C PRO A 35 1.06 -9.12 41.41
N SER A 36 1.99 -8.48 42.12
CA SER A 36 3.42 -8.58 41.81
C SER A 36 3.88 -10.03 41.93
N GLN A 37 4.36 -10.59 40.82
CA GLN A 37 4.99 -11.91 40.81
C GLN A 37 6.13 -11.91 41.83
N PRO A 38 6.27 -12.95 42.68
CA PRO A 38 7.38 -13.03 43.62
C PRO A 38 8.69 -13.09 42.84
N VAL A 39 9.64 -12.22 43.20
CA VAL A 39 10.95 -12.11 42.53
C VAL A 39 11.65 -13.47 42.58
N ARG A 40 11.73 -14.14 41.43
CA ARG A 40 12.59 -15.31 41.26
C ARG A 40 14.02 -14.81 41.13
N MET A 41 14.74 -14.83 42.24
CA MET A 41 16.20 -14.74 42.22
C MET A 41 16.74 -15.99 41.50
N THR A 42 17.17 -15.84 40.25
CA THR A 42 18.04 -16.82 39.61
C THR A 42 19.43 -16.64 40.19
N GLU A 43 19.92 -17.62 40.94
CA GLU A 43 21.31 -17.62 41.41
C GLU A 43 22.24 -17.72 40.20
N VAL A 44 22.95 -16.61 39.92
CA VAL A 44 24.02 -16.60 38.92
C VAL A 44 25.21 -17.32 39.52
N ALA A 45 25.23 -18.63 39.36
CA ALA A 45 26.40 -19.45 39.69
C ALA A 45 27.58 -18.95 38.86
N THR A 46 28.66 -18.55 39.54
CA THR A 46 29.95 -18.30 38.88
C THR A 46 30.48 -19.63 38.38
N MET A 47 30.44 -19.84 37.07
CA MET A 47 30.98 -21.03 36.41
C MET A 47 32.44 -21.23 36.82
N SER A 48 32.80 -22.43 37.24
CA SER A 48 34.14 -22.69 37.76
C SER A 48 35.18 -22.64 36.65
N GLY A 49 36.44 -22.32 36.99
CA GLY A 49 37.53 -22.30 36.01
C GLY A 49 37.70 -23.63 35.26
N ALA A 50 37.43 -24.75 35.94
CA ALA A 50 37.45 -26.09 35.36
C ALA A 50 36.34 -26.30 34.31
N GLU A 51 35.10 -25.87 34.57
CA GLU A 51 34.02 -25.93 33.57
C GLU A 51 34.31 -25.02 32.37
N PHE A 52 34.96 -23.87 32.60
CA PHE A 52 35.40 -23.00 31.51
C PHE A 52 36.48 -23.65 30.64
N GLU A 53 37.47 -24.31 31.25
CA GLU A 53 38.49 -25.07 30.52
C GLU A 53 37.90 -26.28 29.78
N GLU A 54 36.90 -26.96 30.34
CA GLU A 54 36.19 -28.07 29.68
C GLU A 54 35.41 -27.59 28.44
N TYR A 55 34.63 -26.51 28.56
CA TYR A 55 33.96 -25.90 27.40
C TYR A 55 34.95 -25.33 26.37
N ALA A 56 36.07 -24.77 26.82
CA ALA A 56 37.15 -24.27 25.96
C ALA A 56 38.02 -25.38 25.35
N ALA A 57 37.97 -26.62 25.86
CA ALA A 57 38.57 -27.79 25.22
C ALA A 57 37.63 -28.35 24.14
N ALA A 58 36.34 -28.47 24.47
CA ALA A 58 35.30 -28.91 23.54
C ALA A 58 35.21 -28.01 22.29
N SER A 59 35.27 -26.68 22.46
CA SER A 59 35.26 -25.73 21.33
C SER A 59 36.51 -25.76 20.45
N ARG A 60 37.62 -26.34 20.94
CA ARG A 60 38.84 -26.62 20.17
C ARG A 60 38.88 -28.05 19.59
N GLY A 61 37.76 -28.77 19.64
CA GLY A 61 37.64 -30.15 19.13
C GLY A 61 38.33 -31.22 19.99
N ALA A 62 38.87 -30.84 21.15
CA ALA A 62 39.57 -31.74 22.06
C ALA A 62 38.60 -32.27 23.14
N GLY A 63 37.87 -33.33 22.82
CA GLY A 63 37.07 -34.07 23.80
C GLY A 63 37.93 -34.75 24.87
N PRO A 64 37.38 -35.06 26.06
CA PRO A 64 38.15 -35.57 27.19
C PRO A 64 38.77 -36.95 26.90
N VAL A 65 40.11 -37.00 26.90
CA VAL A 65 40.87 -38.24 26.72
C VAL A 65 40.90 -39.07 28.01
N ALA A 66 40.18 -40.19 28.02
CA ALA A 66 40.29 -41.18 29.09
C ALA A 66 41.68 -41.87 29.06
N PRO A 67 42.25 -42.26 30.21
CA PRO A 67 43.65 -42.68 30.32
C PRO A 67 43.98 -44.10 29.79
N GLU A 68 43.19 -44.67 28.88
CA GLU A 68 43.47 -45.93 28.18
C GLU A 68 43.13 -45.85 26.68
N ALA A 69 44.01 -45.20 25.89
CA ALA A 69 43.86 -45.08 24.43
C ALA A 69 45.20 -45.12 23.65
N THR A 70 46.22 -45.82 24.16
CA THR A 70 47.51 -45.97 23.44
C THR A 70 47.48 -47.19 22.52
N ALA A 71 46.88 -47.04 21.34
CA ALA A 71 46.87 -48.06 20.28
C ALA A 71 47.30 -47.43 18.95
N VAL A 72 48.58 -47.58 18.60
CA VAL A 72 49.11 -47.16 17.30
C VAL A 72 48.63 -48.14 16.24
N ALA A 73 47.88 -47.65 15.25
CA ALA A 73 47.59 -48.38 14.02
C ALA A 73 48.63 -48.00 12.96
N GLU A 74 49.46 -48.96 12.54
CA GLU A 74 50.46 -48.75 11.50
C GLU A 74 49.79 -48.53 10.14
N ILE A 75 50.16 -47.45 9.45
CA ILE A 75 49.82 -47.24 8.04
C ILE A 75 50.78 -48.10 7.21
N SER A 76 50.23 -49.00 6.38
CA SER A 76 51.01 -49.79 5.42
C SER A 76 51.02 -49.13 4.04
N GLU A 77 52.17 -49.09 3.38
CA GLU A 77 52.34 -48.55 2.03
C GLU A 77 51.69 -49.44 0.94
N PRO A 78 51.20 -48.88 -0.19
CA PRO A 78 50.46 -49.62 -1.21
C PRO A 78 51.24 -49.92 -2.51
N GLU A 79 51.39 -51.20 -2.85
CA GLU A 79 51.86 -51.73 -4.15
C GLU A 79 51.46 -53.22 -4.23
N THR A 80 51.13 -53.86 -5.37
CA THR A 80 50.71 -53.42 -6.73
C THR A 80 50.02 -54.63 -7.39
N GLU A 81 49.02 -54.44 -8.27
CA GLU A 81 48.64 -55.46 -9.27
C GLU A 81 48.11 -54.81 -10.57
N ASP A 82 48.08 -55.56 -11.67
CA ASP A 82 48.43 -55.03 -13.01
C ASP A 82 47.30 -55.11 -14.08
N ALA A 83 47.49 -54.33 -15.14
CA ALA A 83 46.85 -54.35 -16.46
C ALA A 83 45.39 -53.84 -16.63
N PRO A 84 45.02 -53.30 -17.81
CA PRO A 84 45.83 -52.55 -18.78
C PRO A 84 45.18 -51.21 -19.23
N ALA A 85 46.00 -50.28 -19.73
CA ALA A 85 45.58 -48.91 -20.03
C ALA A 85 44.99 -48.67 -21.44
N ALA A 86 44.10 -47.68 -21.52
CA ALA A 86 43.82 -46.84 -22.70
C ALA A 86 43.72 -45.38 -22.21
N PRO A 87 44.08 -44.36 -23.01
CA PRO A 87 44.54 -43.09 -22.47
C PRO A 87 43.41 -42.17 -21.98
N ALA A 88 43.49 -41.76 -20.71
CA ALA A 88 42.93 -40.50 -20.25
C ALA A 88 43.91 -39.36 -20.58
N ALA A 89 43.40 -38.22 -21.03
CA ALA A 89 44.21 -37.04 -21.30
C ALA A 89 44.60 -36.31 -20.01
N GLU A 90 45.63 -35.46 -20.10
CA GLU A 90 46.04 -34.57 -19.01
C GLU A 90 44.90 -33.59 -18.69
N ALA A 91 44.34 -33.71 -17.49
CA ALA A 91 43.43 -32.73 -16.92
C ALA A 91 44.26 -31.72 -16.11
N THR A 92 44.65 -30.63 -16.75
CA THR A 92 45.27 -29.47 -16.10
C THR A 92 44.40 -28.95 -14.96
N ALA A 93 45.00 -28.30 -13.96
CA ALA A 93 44.24 -27.54 -12.97
C ALA A 93 43.33 -26.51 -13.68
N PRO A 94 42.14 -26.17 -13.12
CA PRO A 94 41.25 -25.20 -13.73
C PRO A 94 41.91 -23.83 -13.78
N ASP A 95 42.26 -23.41 -14.99
CA ASP A 95 42.84 -22.09 -15.25
C ASP A 95 41.75 -21.04 -15.01
N SER A 96 42.03 -20.06 -14.14
CA SER A 96 41.01 -19.16 -13.58
C SER A 96 40.87 -17.85 -14.36
N GLU A 97 41.40 -17.81 -15.59
CA GLU A 97 41.43 -16.62 -16.45
C GLU A 97 40.50 -16.73 -17.69
N ASP A 98 39.83 -17.87 -17.91
CA ASP A 98 39.01 -18.16 -19.13
C ASP A 98 37.47 -18.22 -18.88
N GLU A 99 36.98 -17.59 -17.80
CA GLU A 99 35.55 -17.23 -17.63
C GLU A 99 35.30 -15.71 -17.59
N ALA A 100 36.25 -14.92 -18.11
CA ALA A 100 36.02 -13.52 -18.43
C ALA A 100 35.09 -13.40 -19.65
N GLN A 101 33.76 -13.41 -19.42
CA GLN A 101 32.79 -13.15 -20.48
C GLN A 101 33.00 -11.73 -21.03
N GLU A 102 33.45 -11.66 -22.29
CA GLU A 102 33.65 -10.42 -23.04
C GLU A 102 32.29 -9.72 -23.24
N LEU A 103 31.96 -8.83 -22.31
CA LEU A 103 30.80 -7.94 -22.40
C LEU A 103 30.97 -7.07 -23.64
N ALA A 104 30.04 -7.17 -24.59
CA ALA A 104 30.08 -6.41 -25.83
C ALA A 104 30.20 -4.90 -25.55
N GLU A 105 31.26 -4.28 -26.07
CA GLU A 105 31.49 -2.85 -25.94
C GLU A 105 30.29 -2.06 -26.52
N PRO A 106 29.73 -1.08 -25.79
CA PRO A 106 28.69 -0.24 -26.34
C PRO A 106 29.26 0.67 -27.44
N ASP A 107 28.68 0.60 -28.64
CA ASP A 107 29.06 1.29 -29.90
C ASP A 107 28.97 2.84 -29.86
N THR A 108 28.95 3.44 -28.66
CA THR A 108 28.81 4.87 -28.43
C THR A 108 29.81 5.35 -27.37
N SER A 109 30.90 5.95 -27.81
CA SER A 109 31.67 6.86 -26.94
C SER A 109 30.77 8.02 -26.52
N GLU A 110 30.45 8.12 -25.22
CA GLU A 110 29.80 9.32 -24.70
C GLU A 110 30.69 10.54 -24.98
N SER A 111 30.06 11.65 -25.39
CA SER A 111 30.81 12.85 -25.73
C SER A 111 31.40 13.46 -24.46
N GLN A 112 32.73 13.64 -24.46
CA GLN A 112 33.46 14.27 -23.36
C GLN A 112 32.78 15.60 -22.96
N PRO A 113 32.46 15.82 -21.68
CA PRO A 113 31.67 16.97 -21.25
C PRO A 113 32.38 18.27 -21.63
N ASP A 114 31.61 19.21 -22.19
CA ASP A 114 32.16 20.48 -22.67
C ASP A 114 32.52 21.39 -21.48
N LEU A 115 33.80 21.47 -21.17
CA LEU A 115 34.34 22.31 -20.09
C LEU A 115 34.54 23.77 -20.50
N SER A 116 34.10 24.18 -21.70
CA SER A 116 34.29 25.55 -22.22
C SER A 116 33.57 26.65 -21.41
N ASP A 117 32.63 26.28 -20.52
CA ASP A 117 31.92 27.21 -19.62
C ASP A 117 32.71 27.52 -18.33
N PHE A 118 33.86 26.86 -18.11
CA PHE A 118 34.79 27.16 -17.01
C PHE A 118 35.87 28.16 -17.43
N GLU A 119 35.55 29.46 -17.41
CA GLU A 119 36.58 30.50 -17.48
C GLU A 119 37.63 30.33 -16.36
N PRO A 120 38.94 30.28 -16.66
CA PRO A 120 39.97 30.25 -15.65
C PRO A 120 40.01 31.60 -14.92
N ARG A 121 39.48 31.65 -13.69
CA ARG A 121 39.61 32.85 -12.84
C ARG A 121 41.08 33.13 -12.57
N GLU A 122 41.48 34.39 -12.75
CA GLU A 122 42.81 34.84 -12.36
C GLU A 122 43.06 34.57 -10.87
N PRO A 123 44.25 34.07 -10.49
CA PRO A 123 44.57 33.80 -9.09
C PRO A 123 44.61 35.13 -8.32
N VAL A 124 43.83 35.22 -7.23
CA VAL A 124 43.84 36.37 -6.34
C VAL A 124 45.04 36.25 -5.40
N ASP A 125 45.99 37.18 -5.48
CA ASP A 125 47.15 37.25 -4.57
C ASP A 125 46.70 37.52 -3.12
N VAL A 126 46.45 36.45 -2.37
CA VAL A 126 46.24 36.51 -0.92
C VAL A 126 47.60 36.67 -0.23
N ALA A 127 47.91 37.90 0.18
CA ALA A 127 49.12 38.23 0.92
C ALA A 127 49.20 37.42 2.22
N THR A 128 49.97 36.33 2.19
CA THR A 128 50.10 35.37 3.28
C THR A 128 51.42 35.63 3.99
N ASP A 129 51.36 36.36 5.11
CA ASP A 129 52.54 36.70 5.92
C ASP A 129 52.88 35.48 6.82
N LEU A 130 53.75 34.60 6.30
CA LEU A 130 54.24 33.40 6.97
C LEU A 130 55.79 33.42 7.00
N PRO A 131 56.44 33.08 8.12
CA PRO A 131 57.89 33.21 8.27
C PRO A 131 58.71 32.13 7.55
N ASP A 132 60.01 32.40 7.44
CA ASP A 132 61.02 31.63 6.71
C ASP A 132 61.04 30.12 7.03
N THR A 133 61.29 29.31 6.00
CA THR A 133 61.39 27.84 6.11
C THR A 133 62.83 27.41 6.43
N PRO A 134 63.09 26.65 7.51
CA PRO A 134 64.42 26.12 7.78
C PRO A 134 64.82 25.03 6.77
N ALA A 135 66.12 24.88 6.52
CA ALA A 135 66.64 23.96 5.53
C ALA A 135 66.34 22.47 5.84
N ALA A 136 66.29 21.66 4.78
CA ALA A 136 65.96 20.23 4.87
C ALA A 136 66.97 19.42 5.72
N PRO A 137 66.50 18.39 6.47
CA PRO A 137 67.38 17.47 7.19
C PRO A 137 68.08 16.49 6.25
N GLU A 138 69.27 16.03 6.66
CA GLU A 138 69.99 14.94 5.99
C GLU A 138 69.37 13.56 6.31
N PRO A 139 69.55 12.55 5.43
CA PRO A 139 68.95 11.22 5.66
C PRO A 139 69.58 10.49 6.84
N VAL A 140 68.75 10.13 7.82
CA VAL A 140 69.10 9.20 8.90
C VAL A 140 68.98 7.74 8.42
N GLU A 141 69.94 6.90 8.82
CA GLU A 141 69.83 5.44 8.62
C GLU A 141 68.74 4.86 9.53
N GLU A 142 67.83 4.06 8.96
CA GLU A 142 66.72 3.46 9.69
C GLU A 142 67.18 2.21 10.46
N ALA A 143 67.38 2.36 11.77
CA ALA A 143 67.73 1.26 12.66
C ALA A 143 66.50 0.42 13.02
N ALA A 144 66.54 -0.89 12.72
CA ALA A 144 65.45 -1.82 12.98
C ALA A 144 65.12 -1.96 14.48
N PRO A 145 63.84 -2.22 14.85
CA PRO A 145 63.42 -2.37 16.24
C PRO A 145 64.00 -3.64 16.90
N PRO A 146 64.28 -3.62 18.21
CA PRO A 146 64.75 -4.80 18.94
C PRO A 146 63.63 -5.84 19.08
N ALA A 147 64.01 -7.12 18.99
CA ALA A 147 63.10 -8.24 19.21
C ALA A 147 62.63 -8.32 20.68
N PRO A 148 61.43 -8.87 20.97
CA PRO A 148 60.94 -9.05 22.33
C PRO A 148 61.80 -10.05 23.11
N ALA A 149 61.94 -9.82 24.42
CA ALA A 149 62.74 -10.67 25.29
C ALA A 149 62.15 -12.09 25.43
N GLU A 150 62.97 -13.10 25.16
CA GLU A 150 62.59 -14.50 25.32
C GLU A 150 62.44 -14.84 26.82
N SER A 151 61.37 -15.56 27.17
CA SER A 151 61.06 -15.89 28.56
C SER A 151 61.91 -17.06 29.05
N ALA A 152 62.69 -16.84 30.12
CA ALA A 152 63.62 -17.83 30.65
C ALA A 152 62.92 -19.15 31.08
N GLN A 153 63.39 -20.27 30.53
CA GLN A 153 63.14 -21.59 31.11
C GLN A 153 64.08 -21.83 32.31
N PRO A 154 63.70 -22.66 33.30
CA PRO A 154 64.51 -22.88 34.48
C PRO A 154 65.72 -23.79 34.19
N GLU A 155 66.93 -23.27 34.34
CA GLU A 155 68.15 -24.09 34.33
C GLU A 155 68.27 -24.99 35.57
N ALA A 156 68.92 -26.15 35.38
CA ALA A 156 68.99 -27.23 36.37
C ALA A 156 70.22 -27.14 37.30
N ASP A 157 70.20 -27.95 38.36
CA ASP A 157 71.28 -28.10 39.36
C ASP A 157 72.70 -28.13 38.78
N ALA A 158 73.46 -27.06 39.01
CA ALA A 158 74.91 -26.98 38.79
C ALA A 158 75.65 -26.94 40.14
N GLN A 159 76.63 -27.82 40.31
CA GLN A 159 77.32 -28.05 41.59
C GLN A 159 78.20 -26.86 42.00
N PRO A 160 78.37 -26.59 43.32
CA PRO A 160 79.09 -25.42 43.82
C PRO A 160 80.57 -25.46 43.44
N SER A 161 80.92 -24.69 42.42
CA SER A 161 82.31 -24.49 42.01
C SER A 161 83.05 -23.56 42.97
N ARG A 162 84.26 -23.98 43.33
CA ARG A 162 85.11 -23.39 44.36
C ARG A 162 85.49 -21.94 44.03
N PRO A 163 85.46 -20.98 44.99
CA PRO A 163 85.89 -19.62 44.73
C PRO A 163 87.39 -19.57 44.38
N ALA A 164 87.72 -18.86 43.31
CA ALA A 164 89.08 -18.46 43.01
C ALA A 164 89.51 -17.33 43.98
N PRO A 165 90.77 -17.30 44.45
CA PRO A 165 91.28 -16.20 45.27
C PRO A 165 91.47 -14.93 44.42
N SER A 166 91.25 -13.78 45.03
CA SER A 166 91.37 -12.47 44.37
C SER A 166 92.82 -12.14 43.97
N GLU A 167 93.03 -11.72 42.73
CA GLU A 167 94.33 -11.28 42.20
C GLU A 167 94.70 -9.87 42.69
N GLN A 168 95.03 -9.72 43.98
CA GLN A 168 95.60 -8.49 44.55
C GLN A 168 96.69 -8.78 45.60
N ASP A 169 97.73 -9.55 45.22
CA ASP A 169 98.98 -9.66 45.99
C ASP A 169 100.21 -9.93 45.09
N GLU A 170 100.42 -9.10 44.06
CA GLU A 170 101.66 -9.08 43.26
C GLU A 170 102.26 -7.67 43.16
N SER A 171 102.97 -7.26 44.22
CA SER A 171 104.02 -6.21 44.17
C SER A 171 105.01 -6.35 45.34
N ILE A 172 105.41 -7.58 45.66
CA ILE A 172 106.49 -7.83 46.63
C ILE A 172 107.83 -7.70 45.90
N GLU A 173 108.53 -6.59 46.10
CA GLU A 173 109.90 -6.43 45.61
C GLU A 173 110.84 -7.50 46.23
N PRO A 174 111.79 -8.06 45.45
CA PRO A 174 112.71 -9.08 45.96
C PRO A 174 113.67 -8.50 47.01
N VAL A 175 113.48 -8.91 48.27
CA VAL A 175 114.33 -8.50 49.40
C VAL A 175 115.79 -8.85 49.12
N ALA A 176 116.62 -7.82 48.96
CA ALA A 176 118.05 -7.97 48.70
C ALA A 176 118.76 -8.78 49.81
N PRO A 177 119.75 -9.63 49.46
CA PRO A 177 120.44 -10.47 50.43
C PRO A 177 121.21 -9.61 51.45
N ARG A 178 120.85 -9.76 52.73
CA ARG A 178 121.53 -9.05 53.84
C ARG A 178 123.00 -9.47 53.92
N SER A 179 123.90 -8.57 53.54
CA SER A 179 125.34 -8.77 53.58
C SER A 179 125.83 -9.00 55.03
N ALA A 180 126.29 -10.22 55.32
CA ALA A 180 126.69 -10.65 56.66
C ALA A 180 128.03 -10.06 57.18
N LEU A 181 128.50 -8.93 56.63
CA LEU A 181 129.81 -8.32 56.90
C LEU A 181 129.76 -6.78 56.80
N ALA A 182 129.13 -6.07 57.75
CA ALA A 182 129.33 -4.62 57.96
C ALA A 182 128.70 -4.00 59.25
N LEU A 183 128.37 -4.75 60.31
CA LEU A 183 127.74 -4.16 61.52
C LEU A 183 128.30 -4.70 62.85
N ASP A 184 129.58 -4.40 63.13
CA ASP A 184 130.19 -4.64 64.46
C ASP A 184 131.08 -3.47 64.95
N GLN A 185 131.19 -2.36 64.19
CA GLN A 185 131.91 -1.14 64.60
C GLN A 185 131.16 0.15 64.27
N SER A 186 129.82 0.11 64.30
CA SER A 186 129.02 1.34 64.40
C SER A 186 128.89 1.72 65.88
N THR A 187 129.77 2.59 66.35
CA THR A 187 129.54 3.30 67.62
C THR A 187 128.21 4.02 67.53
N ARG A 188 127.29 3.77 68.47
CA ARG A 188 126.03 4.54 68.57
C ARG A 188 126.36 6.03 68.48
N PRO A 189 125.68 6.82 67.62
CA PRO A 189 125.74 8.27 67.70
C PRO A 189 125.36 8.69 69.12
N GLN A 190 126.33 9.25 69.86
CA GLN A 190 126.15 9.61 71.26
C GLN A 190 125.35 10.90 71.39
N ASP A 191 125.40 11.77 70.38
CA ASP A 191 124.51 12.90 70.19
C ASP A 191 123.25 12.47 69.40
N ARG A 192 122.29 11.85 70.08
CA ARG A 192 120.89 11.95 69.66
C ARG A 192 120.44 13.37 70.02
N PRO A 193 119.99 14.21 69.07
CA PRO A 193 119.42 15.50 69.42
C PRO A 193 118.15 15.30 70.26
N ASP A 194 118.07 16.00 71.38
CA ASP A 194 116.90 16.01 72.26
C ASP A 194 115.65 16.53 71.51
N GLY A 195 114.47 16.01 71.86
CA GLY A 195 113.21 16.38 71.21
C GLY A 195 112.83 15.52 69.98
N LEU A 196 113.63 14.51 69.60
CA LEU A 196 113.35 13.71 68.39
C LEU A 196 112.10 12.82 68.49
N VAL A 197 111.73 12.36 69.68
CA VAL A 197 110.52 11.53 69.89
C VAL A 197 109.30 12.44 69.91
N GLU A 198 109.44 13.60 70.53
CA GLU A 198 108.48 14.69 70.61
C GLU A 198 108.15 15.23 69.22
N ALA A 199 109.17 15.45 68.37
CA ALA A 199 109.01 15.86 66.97
C ALA A 199 108.58 14.73 66.00
N PHE A 200 108.54 13.48 66.46
CA PHE A 200 107.86 12.39 65.76
C PHE A 200 106.39 12.36 66.17
N ASN A 201 106.10 12.33 67.47
CA ASN A 201 104.74 12.32 68.02
C ASN A 201 103.93 13.55 67.59
N ALA A 202 104.54 14.74 67.52
CA ALA A 202 103.90 15.94 66.99
C ALA A 202 103.43 15.75 65.53
N ARG A 203 104.29 15.21 64.66
CA ARG A 203 103.94 14.93 63.25
C ARG A 203 102.97 13.77 63.06
N VAL A 204 102.85 12.86 64.05
CA VAL A 204 101.77 11.86 64.07
C VAL A 204 100.46 12.54 64.43
N ALA A 205 100.42 13.32 65.52
CA ALA A 205 99.24 14.07 65.93
C ALA A 205 98.76 15.09 64.87
N GLU A 206 99.68 15.77 64.18
CA GLU A 206 99.36 16.64 63.04
C GLU A 206 98.73 15.87 61.86
N GLN A 207 99.20 14.65 61.57
CA GLN A 207 98.62 13.79 60.54
C GLN A 207 97.28 13.17 60.95
N GLU A 208 97.10 12.86 62.23
CA GLU A 208 95.83 12.37 62.78
C GLU A 208 94.78 13.50 62.75
N ALA A 209 95.10 14.69 63.24
CA ALA A 209 94.23 15.87 63.14
C ALA A 209 93.92 16.25 61.68
N ALA A 210 94.90 16.14 60.76
CA ALA A 210 94.66 16.37 59.33
C ALA A 210 93.75 15.31 58.69
N ARG A 211 93.81 14.05 59.15
CA ARG A 211 92.89 12.98 58.72
C ARG A 211 91.48 13.16 59.29
N GLU A 212 91.36 13.59 60.55
CA GLU A 212 90.08 13.91 61.17
C GLU A 212 89.41 15.09 60.43
N ALA A 213 90.15 16.19 60.21
CA ALA A 213 89.65 17.33 59.44
C ALA A 213 89.28 16.95 57.98
N ALA A 214 90.04 16.07 57.33
CA ALA A 214 89.70 15.57 55.99
C ALA A 214 88.44 14.68 56.00
N ALA A 215 88.24 13.87 57.05
CA ALA A 215 87.04 13.05 57.21
C ALA A 215 85.80 13.90 57.54
N GLU A 216 85.95 14.97 58.32
CA GLU A 216 84.88 15.95 58.56
C GLU A 216 84.52 16.72 57.28
N ALA A 217 85.52 17.17 56.51
CA ALA A 217 85.30 17.79 55.20
C ALA A 217 84.63 16.84 54.19
N SER A 218 84.97 15.54 54.20
CA SER A 218 84.29 14.52 53.36
C SER A 218 82.82 14.40 53.73
N ARG A 219 82.49 14.29 55.03
CA ARG A 219 81.10 14.21 55.51
C ARG A 219 80.30 15.47 55.20
N GLU A 220 80.93 16.65 55.27
CA GLU A 220 80.28 17.89 54.88
C GLU A 220 80.03 17.95 53.36
N ALA A 221 80.99 17.51 52.54
CA ALA A 221 80.81 17.41 51.10
C ALA A 221 79.75 16.37 50.70
N GLU A 222 79.70 15.21 51.35
CA GLU A 222 78.68 14.17 51.17
C GLU A 222 77.28 14.70 51.52
N ARG A 223 77.15 15.45 52.63
CA ARG A 223 75.91 16.11 53.02
C ARG A 223 75.48 17.16 51.98
N LEU A 224 76.39 18.05 51.57
CA LEU A 224 76.08 19.09 50.58
C LEU A 224 75.74 18.49 49.21
N ALA A 225 76.37 17.38 48.82
CA ALA A 225 76.02 16.63 47.62
C ALA A 225 74.63 15.98 47.72
N THR A 226 74.25 15.48 48.90
CA THR A 226 72.91 14.94 49.17
C THR A 226 71.85 16.04 49.14
N GLU A 227 72.09 17.16 49.82
CA GLU A 227 71.22 18.35 49.82
C GLU A 227 71.04 18.92 48.40
N ALA A 228 72.11 18.91 47.58
CA ALA A 228 72.04 19.31 46.17
C ALA A 228 71.31 18.30 45.27
N ALA A 229 71.48 16.99 45.51
CA ALA A 229 70.75 15.95 44.77
C ALA A 229 69.25 16.00 45.08
N GLU A 230 68.85 16.15 46.34
CA GLU A 230 67.45 16.35 46.73
C GLU A 230 66.87 17.64 46.13
N ALA A 231 67.66 18.71 46.02
CA ALA A 231 67.22 19.95 45.39
C ALA A 231 66.98 19.77 43.87
N ALA A 232 67.87 19.05 43.18
CA ALA A 232 67.73 18.72 41.77
C ALA A 232 66.54 17.78 41.50
N GLU A 233 66.32 16.77 42.35
CA GLU A 233 65.15 15.88 42.25
C GLU A 233 63.83 16.65 42.41
N ARG A 234 63.76 17.59 43.38
CA ARG A 234 62.59 18.46 43.56
C ARG A 234 62.35 19.35 42.35
N GLN A 235 63.41 19.90 41.74
CA GLN A 235 63.29 20.71 40.51
C GLN A 235 62.81 19.88 39.32
N ALA A 236 63.36 18.67 39.12
CA ALA A 236 62.90 17.77 38.07
C ALA A 236 61.44 17.33 38.28
N ALA A 237 61.04 17.06 39.53
CA ALA A 237 59.65 16.73 39.88
C ALA A 237 58.68 17.93 39.75
N GLU A 238 59.16 19.17 39.85
CA GLU A 238 58.38 20.37 39.55
C GLU A 238 58.25 20.60 38.04
N GLN A 239 59.33 20.41 37.28
CA GLN A 239 59.31 20.48 35.81
C GLN A 239 58.37 19.44 35.20
N ALA A 240 58.49 18.17 35.60
CA ALA A 240 57.60 17.10 35.12
C ALA A 240 56.12 17.33 35.47
N ARG A 241 55.82 18.08 36.55
CA ARG A 241 54.44 18.52 36.86
C ARG A 241 53.97 19.64 35.94
N GLN A 242 54.81 20.62 35.64
CA GLN A 242 54.50 21.72 34.72
C GLN A 242 54.31 21.19 33.28
N GLU A 243 55.12 20.22 32.87
CA GLU A 243 54.98 19.52 31.58
C GLU A 243 53.66 18.73 31.52
N ALA A 244 53.35 17.91 32.54
CA ALA A 244 52.08 17.18 32.60
C ALA A 244 50.84 18.10 32.69
N GLU A 245 50.94 19.26 33.37
CA GLU A 245 49.87 20.25 33.42
C GLU A 245 49.67 20.94 32.05
N ALA A 246 50.76 21.23 31.33
CA ALA A 246 50.70 21.77 29.97
C ALA A 246 50.15 20.74 28.95
N GLU A 247 50.52 19.46 29.05
CA GLU A 247 49.96 18.39 28.24
C GLU A 247 48.45 18.21 28.50
N ALA A 248 48.03 18.20 29.77
CA ALA A 248 46.63 18.11 30.15
C ALA A 248 45.82 19.33 29.68
N ALA A 249 46.38 20.55 29.77
CA ALA A 249 45.77 21.75 29.22
C ALA A 249 45.60 21.65 27.69
N ALA A 250 46.64 21.22 26.97
CA ALA A 250 46.57 21.04 25.52
C ALA A 250 45.62 19.91 25.09
N GLN A 251 45.42 18.87 25.93
CA GLN A 251 44.37 17.86 25.71
C GLN A 251 42.97 18.47 25.90
N ALA A 252 42.75 19.21 26.99
CA ALA A 252 41.47 19.88 27.26
C ALA A 252 41.11 20.94 26.19
N GLU A 253 42.08 21.67 25.64
CA GLU A 253 41.85 22.60 24.53
C GLU A 253 41.41 21.88 23.24
N ARG A 254 42.02 20.72 22.93
CA ARG A 254 41.62 19.88 21.78
C ARG A 254 40.23 19.28 21.97
N GLU A 255 39.91 18.75 23.15
CA GLU A 255 38.56 18.26 23.47
C GLU A 255 37.52 19.39 23.38
N ALA A 256 37.86 20.60 23.85
CA ALA A 256 36.98 21.76 23.74
C ALA A 256 36.82 22.25 22.29
N GLU A 257 37.84 22.11 21.43
CA GLU A 257 37.73 22.38 19.99
C GLU A 257 36.87 21.33 19.28
N GLU A 258 37.05 20.04 19.56
CA GLU A 258 36.21 18.96 19.03
C GLU A 258 34.74 19.13 19.45
N GLN A 259 34.47 19.46 20.71
CA GLN A 259 33.12 19.77 21.19
C GLN A 259 32.50 20.96 20.44
N ARG A 260 33.23 22.07 20.26
CA ARG A 260 32.76 23.23 19.48
C ARG A 260 32.52 22.88 18.00
N ALA A 261 33.34 22.02 17.42
CA ALA A 261 33.15 21.53 16.05
C ALA A 261 31.93 20.60 15.92
N ALA A 262 31.67 19.75 16.92
CA ALA A 262 30.49 18.91 16.99
C ALA A 262 29.20 19.74 17.19
N GLU A 263 29.21 20.74 18.08
CA GLU A 263 28.11 21.68 18.27
C GLU A 263 27.81 22.47 16.98
N ALA A 264 28.84 22.95 16.28
CA ALA A 264 28.68 23.67 15.01
C ALA A 264 28.05 22.78 13.92
N ARG A 265 28.51 21.53 13.78
CA ARG A 265 27.92 20.54 12.85
C ARG A 265 26.46 20.22 13.21
N ALA A 266 26.16 20.06 14.50
CA ALA A 266 24.79 19.82 14.96
C ALA A 266 23.88 21.05 14.75
N GLU A 267 24.41 22.28 14.78
CA GLU A 267 23.64 23.46 14.40
C GLU A 267 23.42 23.54 12.88
N GLU A 268 24.44 23.20 12.08
CA GLU A 268 24.33 23.13 10.61
C GLU A 268 23.30 22.08 10.18
N GLU A 269 23.36 20.86 10.72
CA GLU A 269 22.39 19.79 10.48
C GLU A 269 20.97 20.23 10.86
N ARG A 270 20.79 20.89 12.01
CA ARG A 270 19.49 21.44 12.42
C ARG A 270 18.98 22.54 11.47
N ARG A 271 19.86 23.41 10.97
CA ARG A 271 19.50 24.46 9.99
C ARG A 271 19.13 23.83 8.64
N ALA A 272 19.85 22.81 8.19
CA ALA A 272 19.53 22.05 6.98
C ALA A 272 18.20 21.29 7.11
N ALA A 273 17.93 20.66 8.27
CA ALA A 273 16.65 20.01 8.54
C ALA A 273 15.49 21.01 8.58
N GLU A 274 15.68 22.21 9.16
CA GLU A 274 14.66 23.27 9.14
C GLU A 274 14.41 23.79 7.71
N GLN A 275 15.45 23.92 6.88
CA GLN A 275 15.32 24.27 5.47
C GLN A 275 14.58 23.19 4.67
N ALA A 276 14.92 21.92 4.86
CA ALA A 276 14.25 20.79 4.21
C ALA A 276 12.75 20.72 4.60
N ALA A 277 12.42 20.93 5.88
CA ALA A 277 11.03 20.99 6.34
C ALA A 277 10.26 22.17 5.72
N ARG A 278 10.88 23.35 5.59
CA ARG A 278 10.29 24.53 4.92
C ARG A 278 10.12 24.31 3.41
N GLU A 279 11.00 23.55 2.77
CA GLU A 279 10.83 23.13 1.37
C GLU A 279 9.69 22.11 1.21
N GLU A 280 9.56 21.15 2.14
CA GLU A 280 8.46 20.19 2.12
C GLU A 280 7.11 20.89 2.32
N GLU A 281 7.01 21.81 3.29
CA GLU A 281 5.83 22.66 3.51
C GLU A 281 5.47 23.45 2.23
N GLN A 282 6.45 24.04 1.54
CA GLN A 282 6.22 24.75 0.28
C GLN A 282 5.76 23.83 -0.86
N ARG A 283 6.28 22.61 -0.94
CA ARG A 283 5.84 21.61 -1.93
C ARG A 283 4.42 21.15 -1.66
N GLN A 284 4.07 20.87 -0.40
CA GLN A 284 2.70 20.53 0.02
C GLN A 284 1.72 21.69 -0.25
N ALA A 285 2.09 22.94 0.06
CA ALA A 285 1.27 24.12 -0.21
C ALA A 285 1.13 24.44 -1.72
N GLU A 286 2.11 24.06 -2.54
CA GLU A 286 1.97 24.10 -4.01
C GLU A 286 1.08 22.97 -4.53
N GLU A 287 1.18 21.76 -3.99
CA GLU A 287 0.29 20.65 -4.35
C GLU A 287 -1.17 20.96 -3.99
N GLU A 288 -1.43 21.49 -2.79
CA GLU A 288 -2.75 21.97 -2.37
C GLU A 288 -3.25 23.08 -3.31
N ARG A 289 -2.41 24.07 -3.66
CA ARG A 289 -2.76 25.13 -4.61
C ARG A 289 -3.13 24.57 -5.99
N ARG A 290 -2.38 23.59 -6.50
CA ARG A 290 -2.65 22.93 -7.79
C ARG A 290 -3.94 22.11 -7.74
N ALA A 291 -4.19 21.40 -6.65
CA ALA A 291 -5.43 20.66 -6.42
C ALA A 291 -6.64 21.59 -6.31
N ALA A 292 -6.51 22.74 -5.64
CA ALA A 292 -7.54 23.76 -5.57
C ALA A 292 -7.83 24.40 -6.94
N GLU A 293 -6.80 24.71 -7.73
CA GLU A 293 -6.98 25.22 -9.09
C GLU A 293 -7.66 24.19 -10.01
N GLN A 294 -7.29 22.90 -9.87
CA GLN A 294 -7.98 21.82 -10.60
C GLN A 294 -9.44 21.69 -10.17
N ALA A 295 -9.74 21.73 -8.87
CA ALA A 295 -11.11 21.67 -8.36
C ALA A 295 -11.96 22.86 -8.82
N GLU A 296 -11.39 24.08 -8.89
CA GLU A 296 -12.07 25.24 -9.45
C GLU A 296 -12.33 25.07 -10.95
N ARG A 297 -11.38 24.53 -11.72
CA ARG A 297 -11.55 24.22 -13.15
C ARG A 297 -12.63 23.16 -13.38
N GLU A 298 -12.67 22.10 -12.58
CA GLU A 298 -13.71 21.07 -12.62
C GLU A 298 -15.09 21.64 -12.23
N GLU A 299 -15.16 22.56 -11.28
CA GLU A 299 -16.42 23.26 -10.98
C GLU A 299 -16.85 24.17 -12.14
N GLN A 300 -15.95 24.96 -12.71
CA GLN A 300 -16.22 25.81 -13.86
C GLN A 300 -16.69 24.99 -15.08
N GLU A 301 -16.07 23.84 -15.36
CA GLU A 301 -16.51 22.93 -16.42
C GLU A 301 -17.91 22.36 -16.14
N ARG A 302 -18.20 21.96 -14.89
CA ARG A 302 -19.54 21.48 -14.50
C ARG A 302 -20.60 22.58 -14.59
N GLN A 303 -20.29 23.81 -14.19
CA GLN A 303 -21.19 24.97 -14.35
C GLN A 303 -21.43 25.29 -15.84
N ALA A 304 -20.39 25.23 -16.68
CA ALA A 304 -20.51 25.45 -18.12
C ALA A 304 -21.33 24.33 -18.81
N ALA A 305 -21.14 23.07 -18.41
CA ALA A 305 -21.92 21.93 -18.89
C ALA A 305 -23.39 22.03 -18.47
N GLU A 306 -23.69 22.49 -17.25
CA GLU A 306 -25.06 22.74 -16.79
C GLU A 306 -25.72 23.88 -17.57
N GLN A 307 -24.99 24.97 -17.85
CA GLN A 307 -25.48 26.06 -18.69
C GLN A 307 -25.76 25.59 -20.13
N ALA A 308 -24.84 24.85 -20.75
CA ALA A 308 -25.03 24.28 -22.08
C ALA A 308 -26.22 23.31 -22.15
N ALA A 309 -26.44 22.49 -21.12
CA ALA A 309 -27.61 21.60 -21.03
C ALA A 309 -28.92 22.40 -20.92
N ARG A 310 -28.95 23.48 -20.11
CA ARG A 310 -30.11 24.38 -20.00
C ARG A 310 -30.39 25.13 -21.31
N GLU A 311 -29.36 25.54 -22.05
CA GLU A 311 -29.51 26.14 -23.38
C GLU A 311 -30.01 25.13 -24.42
N GLU A 312 -29.57 23.87 -24.37
CA GLU A 312 -30.10 22.83 -25.26
C GLU A 312 -31.56 22.48 -24.92
N GLU A 313 -31.92 22.40 -23.63
CA GLU A 313 -33.30 22.23 -23.18
C GLU A 313 -34.21 23.37 -23.67
N GLN A 314 -33.77 24.62 -23.52
CA GLN A 314 -34.50 25.79 -24.04
C GLN A 314 -34.68 25.72 -25.56
N ARG A 315 -33.62 25.40 -26.32
CA ARG A 315 -33.71 25.25 -27.78
C ARG A 315 -34.64 24.11 -28.22
N ARG A 316 -34.68 23.00 -27.48
CA ARG A 316 -35.63 21.90 -27.70
C ARG A 316 -37.07 22.36 -27.43
N ALA A 317 -37.30 23.08 -26.33
CA ALA A 317 -38.61 23.63 -25.98
C ALA A 317 -39.09 24.72 -26.96
N GLU A 318 -38.19 25.56 -27.47
CA GLU A 318 -38.50 26.53 -28.54
C GLU A 318 -38.84 25.83 -29.86
N GLU A 319 -38.14 24.75 -30.22
CA GLU A 319 -38.48 23.97 -31.41
C GLU A 319 -39.82 23.23 -31.25
N GLU A 320 -40.09 22.65 -30.09
CA GLU A 320 -41.39 22.01 -29.78
C GLU A 320 -42.53 23.04 -29.80
N ALA A 321 -42.34 24.21 -29.18
CA ALA A 321 -43.31 25.30 -29.21
C ALA A 321 -43.58 25.79 -30.65
N ARG A 322 -42.54 25.90 -31.49
CA ARG A 322 -42.70 26.26 -32.90
C ARG A 322 -43.47 25.19 -33.67
N ARG A 323 -43.15 23.90 -33.49
CA ARG A 323 -43.88 22.77 -34.10
C ARG A 323 -45.35 22.76 -33.66
N ALA A 324 -45.64 23.02 -32.39
CA ALA A 324 -47.00 23.13 -31.85
C ALA A 324 -47.75 24.36 -32.38
N GLU A 325 -47.06 25.47 -32.68
CA GLU A 325 -47.67 26.60 -33.38
C GLU A 325 -47.94 26.29 -34.86
N GLU A 326 -46.98 25.69 -35.57
CA GLU A 326 -47.13 25.22 -36.95
C GLU A 326 -48.32 24.24 -37.07
N GLU A 327 -48.46 23.28 -36.15
CA GLU A 327 -49.61 22.36 -36.08
C GLU A 327 -50.93 23.09 -35.79
N ARG A 328 -50.95 24.04 -34.85
CA ARG A 328 -52.14 24.85 -34.56
C ARG A 328 -52.56 25.71 -35.75
N GLN A 329 -51.62 26.28 -36.49
CA GLN A 329 -51.90 27.06 -37.71
C GLN A 329 -52.45 26.14 -38.81
N ALA A 330 -51.89 24.95 -39.00
CA ALA A 330 -52.40 23.96 -39.94
C ALA A 330 -53.82 23.45 -39.56
N ALA A 331 -54.08 23.22 -38.27
CA ALA A 331 -55.40 22.84 -37.78
C ALA A 331 -56.43 23.97 -37.96
N GLU A 332 -56.05 25.24 -37.76
CA GLU A 332 -56.94 26.37 -38.04
C GLU A 332 -57.23 26.51 -39.55
N GLN A 333 -56.24 26.29 -40.41
CA GLN A 333 -56.45 26.27 -41.87
C GLN A 333 -57.38 25.14 -42.29
N ALA A 334 -57.15 23.91 -41.82
CA ALA A 334 -58.04 22.77 -42.10
C ALA A 334 -59.48 23.00 -41.60
N ALA A 335 -59.66 23.62 -40.43
CA ALA A 335 -60.98 23.98 -39.91
C ALA A 335 -61.67 25.08 -40.75
N ARG A 336 -60.91 26.01 -41.33
CA ARG A 336 -61.42 27.03 -42.27
C ARG A 336 -61.82 26.39 -43.60
N GLU A 337 -60.99 25.52 -44.17
CA GLU A 337 -61.32 24.76 -45.39
C GLU A 337 -62.55 23.86 -45.20
N GLU A 338 -62.72 23.25 -44.02
CA GLU A 338 -63.94 22.50 -43.70
C GLU A 338 -65.15 23.42 -43.59
N GLN A 339 -65.06 24.57 -42.92
CA GLN A 339 -66.16 25.55 -42.86
C GLN A 339 -66.54 26.08 -44.25
N GLU A 340 -65.57 26.37 -45.12
CA GLU A 340 -65.84 26.76 -46.51
C GLU A 340 -66.50 25.64 -47.31
N ARG A 341 -66.08 24.38 -47.13
CA ARG A 341 -66.75 23.21 -47.73
C ARG A 341 -68.18 23.03 -47.21
N GLN A 342 -68.41 23.14 -45.91
CA GLN A 342 -69.75 23.03 -45.31
C GLN A 342 -70.66 24.17 -45.79
N ALA A 343 -70.15 25.40 -45.88
CA ALA A 343 -70.89 26.55 -46.42
C ALA A 343 -71.20 26.39 -47.92
N ALA A 344 -70.25 25.88 -48.71
CA ALA A 344 -70.48 25.57 -50.13
C ALA A 344 -71.51 24.45 -50.33
N GLU A 345 -71.50 23.41 -49.48
CA GLU A 345 -72.51 22.35 -49.51
C GLU A 345 -73.90 22.87 -49.10
N GLN A 346 -73.99 23.75 -48.09
CA GLN A 346 -75.23 24.42 -47.72
C GLN A 346 -75.76 25.30 -48.86
N ALA A 347 -74.91 26.13 -49.47
CA ALA A 347 -75.29 26.96 -50.61
C ALA A 347 -75.74 26.12 -51.83
N ALA A 348 -75.10 24.98 -52.09
CA ALA A 348 -75.52 24.05 -53.14
C ALA A 348 -76.90 23.42 -52.84
N ARG A 349 -77.15 23.02 -51.59
CA ARG A 349 -78.46 22.51 -51.12
C ARG A 349 -79.55 23.58 -51.21
N GLU A 350 -79.24 24.84 -50.88
CA GLU A 350 -80.16 25.98 -51.04
C GLU A 350 -80.45 26.28 -52.52
N GLU A 351 -79.45 26.16 -53.41
CA GLU A 351 -79.67 26.32 -54.85
C GLU A 351 -80.51 25.15 -55.42
N GLU A 352 -80.25 23.92 -55.00
CA GLU A 352 -81.07 22.75 -55.36
C GLU A 352 -82.52 22.90 -54.89
N GLN A 353 -82.74 23.35 -53.63
CA GLN A 353 -84.08 23.65 -53.13
C GLN A 353 -84.77 24.74 -53.95
N ARG A 354 -84.07 25.84 -54.28
CA ARG A 354 -84.63 26.91 -55.13
C ARG A 354 -84.97 26.43 -56.54
N ARG A 355 -84.16 25.55 -57.13
CA ARG A 355 -84.45 24.91 -58.43
C ARG A 355 -85.68 24.00 -58.32
N ALA A 356 -85.78 23.19 -57.27
CA ALA A 356 -86.93 22.33 -57.02
C ALA A 356 -88.23 23.12 -56.74
N GLU A 357 -88.15 24.26 -56.05
CA GLU A 357 -89.27 25.19 -55.88
C GLU A 357 -89.68 25.85 -57.20
N GLU A 358 -88.72 26.20 -58.07
CA GLU A 358 -89.00 26.77 -59.39
C GLU A 358 -89.63 25.72 -60.33
N GLU A 359 -89.10 24.49 -60.36
CA GLU A 359 -89.69 23.36 -61.09
C GLU A 359 -91.09 22.99 -60.54
N ALA A 360 -91.29 22.99 -59.22
CA ALA A 360 -92.59 22.75 -58.61
C ALA A 360 -93.62 23.83 -58.98
N ARG A 361 -93.18 25.11 -59.05
CA ARG A 361 -94.01 26.22 -59.55
C ARG A 361 -94.33 26.07 -61.03
N GLN A 362 -93.35 25.75 -61.88
CA GLN A 362 -93.58 25.51 -63.31
C GLN A 362 -94.55 24.34 -63.53
N ALA A 363 -94.41 23.25 -62.77
CA ALA A 363 -95.34 22.12 -62.81
C ALA A 363 -96.72 22.46 -62.23
N GLU A 364 -96.85 23.40 -61.29
CA GLU A 364 -98.17 23.92 -60.86
C GLU A 364 -98.80 24.80 -61.94
N GLU A 365 -98.02 25.67 -62.60
CA GLU A 365 -98.46 26.51 -63.70
C GLU A 365 -98.89 25.68 -64.93
N GLU A 366 -98.14 24.63 -65.27
CA GLU A 366 -98.52 23.66 -66.30
C GLU A 366 -99.79 22.88 -65.91
N ARG A 367 -99.94 22.44 -64.65
CA ARG A 367 -101.18 21.79 -64.18
C ARG A 367 -102.39 22.74 -64.21
N ARG A 368 -102.21 24.03 -63.91
CA ARG A 368 -103.24 25.06 -64.07
C ARG A 368 -103.60 25.25 -65.54
N ALA A 369 -102.62 25.40 -66.43
CA ALA A 369 -102.84 25.52 -67.86
C ALA A 369 -103.45 24.25 -68.49
N ALA A 370 -103.16 23.06 -67.96
CA ALA A 370 -103.79 21.80 -68.36
C ALA A 370 -105.25 21.73 -67.89
N ALA A 371 -105.55 22.14 -66.65
CA ALA A 371 -106.92 22.23 -66.16
C ALA A 371 -107.75 23.29 -66.91
N GLU A 372 -107.16 24.42 -67.29
CA GLU A 372 -107.80 25.43 -68.14
C GLU A 372 -108.07 24.89 -69.56
N ARG A 373 -107.19 24.05 -70.11
CA ARG A 373 -107.43 23.33 -71.37
C ARG A 373 -108.53 22.29 -71.23
N GLU A 374 -108.51 21.47 -70.18
CA GLU A 374 -109.57 20.48 -69.92
C GLU A 374 -110.94 21.18 -69.71
N GLU A 375 -110.98 22.34 -69.06
CA GLU A 375 -112.21 23.13 -68.95
C GLU A 375 -112.63 23.73 -70.31
N ALA A 376 -111.68 24.21 -71.12
CA ALA A 376 -111.97 24.71 -72.47
C ALA A 376 -112.45 23.59 -73.42
N GLU A 377 -111.85 22.41 -73.35
CA GLU A 377 -112.25 21.20 -74.08
C GLU A 377 -113.63 20.72 -73.61
N ARG A 378 -113.90 20.72 -72.29
CA ARG A 378 -115.24 20.43 -71.76
C ARG A 378 -116.29 21.44 -72.23
N ARG A 379 -115.98 22.74 -72.26
CA ARG A 379 -116.88 23.78 -72.77
C ARG A 379 -117.10 23.64 -74.29
N ALA A 380 -116.07 23.29 -75.05
CA ALA A 380 -116.18 23.00 -76.48
C ALA A 380 -117.02 21.73 -76.74
N ALA A 381 -116.85 20.67 -75.95
CA ALA A 381 -117.66 19.46 -76.02
C ALA A 381 -119.11 19.68 -75.53
N GLU A 382 -119.34 20.62 -74.61
CA GLU A 382 -120.68 21.05 -74.20
C GLU A 382 -121.36 21.87 -75.31
N GLU A 383 -120.64 22.78 -75.98
CA GLU A 383 -121.12 23.48 -77.18
C GLU A 383 -121.33 22.53 -78.38
N GLU A 384 -120.47 21.52 -78.55
CA GLU A 384 -120.62 20.48 -79.57
C GLU A 384 -121.82 19.56 -79.26
N ALA A 385 -122.04 19.19 -78.00
CA ALA A 385 -123.23 18.46 -77.57
C ALA A 385 -124.52 19.31 -77.71
N GLU A 386 -124.48 20.63 -77.50
CA GLU A 386 -125.60 21.52 -77.81
C GLU A 386 -125.87 21.58 -79.33
N ARG A 387 -124.82 21.58 -80.16
CA ARG A 387 -124.96 21.51 -81.64
C ARG A 387 -125.51 20.17 -82.09
N GLU A 388 -125.01 19.04 -81.57
CA GLU A 388 -125.56 17.71 -81.85
C GLU A 388 -127.00 17.58 -81.34
N ALA A 389 -127.34 18.17 -80.18
CA ALA A 389 -128.72 18.18 -79.68
C ALA A 389 -129.64 19.03 -80.57
N ALA A 390 -129.16 20.17 -81.08
CA ALA A 390 -129.89 20.98 -82.06
C ALA A 390 -130.03 20.26 -83.41
N GLU A 391 -129.02 19.52 -83.85
CA GLU A 391 -129.08 18.69 -85.07
C GLU A 391 -130.01 17.49 -84.89
N GLN A 392 -130.00 16.80 -83.74
CA GLN A 392 -130.96 15.76 -83.39
C GLN A 392 -132.39 16.30 -83.25
N GLN A 393 -132.57 17.54 -82.78
CA GLN A 393 -133.86 18.22 -82.77
C GLN A 393 -134.33 18.54 -84.20
N ALA A 394 -133.44 19.05 -85.06
CA ALA A 394 -133.72 19.24 -86.48
C ALA A 394 -134.03 17.91 -87.18
N LEU A 395 -133.37 16.80 -86.79
CA LEU A 395 -133.65 15.46 -87.28
C LEU A 395 -135.02 14.95 -86.80
N GLN A 396 -135.45 15.30 -85.57
CA GLN A 396 -136.78 15.01 -85.05
C GLN A 396 -137.89 15.88 -85.66
N ASP A 397 -137.56 17.08 -86.15
CA ASP A 397 -138.45 17.91 -86.96
C ASP A 397 -138.56 17.33 -88.38
N ALA A 398 -137.44 16.94 -89.00
CA ALA A 398 -137.41 16.25 -90.29
C ALA A 398 -138.13 14.88 -90.26
N LEU A 399 -137.99 14.10 -89.19
CA LEU A 399 -138.75 12.86 -88.96
C LEU A 399 -140.25 13.08 -88.73
N ARG A 400 -140.68 14.33 -88.48
CA ARG A 400 -142.09 14.72 -88.37
C ARG A 400 -142.68 15.12 -89.71
N GLU A 401 -141.88 15.69 -90.60
CA GLU A 401 -142.25 15.88 -92.01
C GLU A 401 -142.18 14.55 -92.79
N ALA A 402 -141.23 13.67 -92.49
CA ALA A 402 -141.03 12.37 -93.16
C ALA A 402 -141.98 11.24 -92.71
N GLN A 403 -143.17 11.57 -92.16
CA GLN A 403 -144.29 10.63 -92.09
C GLN A 403 -145.31 10.83 -93.22
N GLU A 404 -145.07 11.79 -94.12
CA GLU A 404 -145.67 11.82 -95.46
C GLU A 404 -144.58 11.52 -96.51
N ALA A 405 -144.98 10.86 -97.62
CA ALA A 405 -144.16 10.33 -98.72
C ALA A 405 -143.42 8.98 -98.50
N GLU A 406 -143.54 8.09 -99.49
CA GLU A 406 -143.02 6.71 -99.49
C GLU A 406 -141.74 6.52 -100.33
N SER A 407 -141.01 5.43 -100.04
CA SER A 407 -140.29 4.56 -101.00
C SER A 407 -138.98 5.00 -101.68
N GLY A 408 -138.01 4.05 -101.73
CA GLY A 408 -137.02 3.95 -102.84
C GLY A 408 -135.59 3.53 -102.50
N SER A 409 -135.15 2.37 -103.04
CA SER A 409 -133.76 1.96 -103.43
C SER A 409 -132.60 2.19 -102.43
N GLU A 410 -131.92 1.17 -101.89
CA GLU A 410 -130.99 0.22 -102.55
C GLU A 410 -129.79 0.87 -103.26
N GLY A 411 -128.57 0.41 -102.92
CA GLY A 411 -127.29 0.92 -103.46
C GLY A 411 -126.04 0.45 -102.68
N GLU A 412 -125.65 -0.82 -102.83
CA GLU A 412 -124.36 -1.36 -102.37
C GLU A 412 -123.23 -1.00 -103.37
N ASP A 413 -121.97 -0.85 -102.91
CA ASP A 413 -120.87 -1.78 -103.27
C ASP A 413 -119.44 -1.29 -102.88
N THR A 414 -118.67 -2.18 -102.23
CA THR A 414 -117.18 -2.31 -102.27
C THR A 414 -116.24 -1.16 -101.82
N ALA A 415 -114.95 -1.40 -101.49
CA ALA A 415 -114.26 -2.53 -100.83
C ALA A 415 -112.77 -2.18 -100.53
N SER A 416 -112.11 -3.07 -99.77
CA SER A 416 -110.70 -3.48 -99.93
C SER A 416 -109.56 -2.70 -99.24
N THR A 417 -108.98 -3.35 -98.21
CA THR A 417 -107.53 -3.48 -97.88
C THR A 417 -106.71 -2.22 -97.51
N GLY A 418 -105.83 -2.24 -96.49
CA GLY A 418 -105.33 -3.33 -95.62
C GLY A 418 -104.82 -2.80 -94.26
N GLN A 419 -104.58 -3.62 -93.22
CA GLN A 419 -103.50 -4.63 -93.10
C GLN A 419 -102.12 -3.93 -93.04
N THR A 420 -101.30 -3.92 -91.96
CA THR A 420 -101.27 -4.63 -90.65
C THR A 420 -100.56 -3.72 -89.62
N GLY A 421 -100.74 -3.79 -88.29
CA GLY A 421 -100.30 -4.87 -87.37
C GLY A 421 -98.92 -4.54 -86.77
N GLY A 422 -98.63 -4.69 -85.47
CA GLY A 422 -99.45 -5.15 -84.33
C GLY A 422 -98.67 -4.99 -83.00
N ASP A 423 -99.24 -5.50 -81.89
CA ASP A 423 -98.57 -5.96 -80.65
C ASP A 423 -97.75 -4.93 -79.80
N ASP A 424 -97.73 -4.93 -78.46
CA ASP A 424 -98.44 -5.75 -77.46
C ASP A 424 -98.69 -4.95 -76.14
N VAL A 425 -99.21 -5.63 -75.12
CA VAL A 425 -100.02 -5.14 -73.99
C VAL A 425 -99.23 -4.95 -72.67
N GLN A 426 -99.53 -3.84 -71.97
CA GLN A 426 -99.43 -3.57 -70.51
C GLN A 426 -98.16 -3.87 -69.67
N ARG A 427 -97.79 -2.83 -68.90
CA ARG A 427 -97.69 -2.81 -67.42
C ARG A 427 -97.64 -4.18 -66.70
N ILE A 428 -96.60 -4.37 -65.89
CA ILE A 428 -96.61 -5.17 -64.65
C ILE A 428 -96.13 -4.31 -63.48
N GLU A 429 -96.67 -4.54 -62.29
CA GLU A 429 -96.37 -3.81 -61.05
C GLU A 429 -95.32 -4.50 -60.16
N GLY A 430 -94.82 -3.75 -59.19
CA GLY A 430 -94.43 -4.18 -57.83
C GLY A 430 -94.05 -5.65 -57.58
N GLY A 431 -92.75 -5.94 -57.59
CA GLY A 431 -92.18 -7.11 -56.90
C GLY A 431 -91.80 -6.76 -55.46
N SER A 432 -92.59 -7.20 -54.48
CA SER A 432 -92.42 -6.84 -53.06
C SER A 432 -92.10 -8.04 -52.15
N GLY A 433 -90.96 -7.94 -51.45
CA GLY A 433 -90.76 -8.42 -50.06
C GLY A 433 -90.58 -9.92 -49.76
N ALA A 434 -89.53 -10.21 -48.96
CA ALA A 434 -89.33 -11.42 -48.12
C ALA A 434 -89.15 -12.78 -48.85
N SER A 435 -88.51 -13.81 -48.30
CA SER A 435 -87.81 -14.04 -47.01
C SER A 435 -86.39 -14.56 -47.32
N VAL A 436 -85.32 -14.33 -46.54
CA VAL A 436 -85.05 -14.64 -45.12
C VAL A 436 -84.99 -16.14 -44.79
N GLU A 437 -83.82 -16.73 -45.04
CA GLU A 437 -83.14 -17.72 -44.18
C GLU A 437 -81.74 -17.11 -43.93
N GLN A 438 -81.40 -16.65 -42.71
CA GLN A 438 -81.06 -17.42 -41.50
C GLN A 438 -79.75 -18.20 -41.61
N ASP A 439 -78.65 -17.49 -41.34
CA ASP A 439 -77.47 -18.09 -40.69
C ASP A 439 -77.56 -17.76 -39.18
N PRO A 440 -77.77 -18.75 -38.28
CA PRO A 440 -78.14 -18.48 -36.89
C PRO A 440 -77.06 -18.81 -35.84
N LEU A 441 -77.13 -18.07 -34.72
CA LEU A 441 -76.30 -18.14 -33.50
C LEU A 441 -74.85 -17.65 -33.67
N SER A 442 -74.35 -16.67 -32.90
CA SER A 442 -74.52 -16.39 -31.45
C SER A 442 -73.77 -17.35 -30.51
N ALA A 443 -72.48 -17.55 -30.78
CA ALA A 443 -71.47 -17.79 -29.75
C ALA A 443 -70.23 -16.95 -30.09
N ALA A 444 -69.82 -16.07 -29.16
CA ALA A 444 -68.92 -14.94 -29.40
C ALA A 444 -69.46 -13.87 -30.40
N LEU A 445 -69.20 -12.57 -30.26
CA LEU A 445 -68.47 -11.87 -29.20
C LEU A 445 -69.20 -10.57 -28.80
N SER A 446 -70.18 -10.68 -27.89
CA SER A 446 -70.88 -9.54 -27.27
C SER A 446 -70.75 -9.57 -25.75
N GLU A 447 -69.52 -9.52 -25.26
CA GLU A 447 -69.23 -8.92 -23.96
C GLU A 447 -68.84 -7.46 -24.26
N ALA A 448 -69.54 -6.50 -23.66
CA ALA A 448 -69.47 -5.10 -24.08
C ALA A 448 -68.44 -4.27 -23.29
N MET A 449 -68.33 -2.98 -23.66
CA MET A 449 -67.39 -1.96 -23.14
C MET A 449 -65.96 -2.12 -23.71
N SER A 450 -65.47 -1.28 -24.63
CA SER A 450 -65.36 0.20 -24.67
C SER A 450 -64.12 0.75 -23.95
N GLN A 451 -63.17 1.25 -24.76
CA GLN A 451 -62.27 2.39 -24.51
C GLN A 451 -61.51 2.47 -23.16
N GLY A 452 -60.18 2.31 -23.24
CA GLY A 452 -59.25 2.73 -22.18
C GLY A 452 -57.79 2.51 -22.59
N ASN A 453 -56.99 3.57 -22.65
CA ASN A 453 -55.57 3.52 -23.03
C ASN A 453 -54.67 4.15 -21.96
N SER A 454 -54.01 3.29 -21.15
CA SER A 454 -52.81 3.59 -20.33
C SER A 454 -52.92 4.69 -19.24
N PRO A 455 -51.94 4.84 -18.33
CA PRO A 455 -51.16 3.88 -17.53
C PRO A 455 -51.77 3.87 -16.08
N PRO A 456 -51.10 4.02 -14.91
CA PRO A 456 -49.71 3.71 -14.47
C PRO A 456 -49.58 2.96 -13.10
N ALA A 457 -48.33 2.56 -12.79
CA ALA A 457 -47.65 2.52 -11.47
C ALA A 457 -48.15 1.69 -10.26
N ASP A 458 -47.16 1.43 -9.38
CA ASP A 458 -47.17 1.03 -7.96
C ASP A 458 -47.37 -0.44 -7.50
N GLU A 459 -46.70 -0.70 -6.36
CA GLU A 459 -46.46 -1.95 -5.59
C GLU A 459 -47.59 -2.25 -4.56
N PRO A 460 -47.56 -3.30 -3.67
CA PRO A 460 -46.43 -4.10 -3.18
C PRO A 460 -46.65 -5.63 -2.97
N GLU A 461 -45.66 -6.30 -2.37
CA GLU A 461 -45.72 -7.67 -1.82
C GLU A 461 -46.65 -7.83 -0.59
N PRO A 462 -47.11 -9.07 -0.28
CA PRO A 462 -47.60 -9.46 1.04
C PRO A 462 -46.48 -10.09 1.92
N ALA A 463 -46.31 -9.58 3.14
CA ALA A 463 -45.27 -9.97 4.10
C ALA A 463 -45.60 -11.24 4.96
N PRO A 464 -44.63 -11.84 5.68
CA PRO A 464 -44.78 -13.16 6.34
C PRO A 464 -44.99 -13.11 7.87
N GLU A 465 -45.53 -14.19 8.44
CA GLU A 465 -45.55 -14.54 9.89
C GLU A 465 -45.89 -16.04 10.10
N PRO A 466 -45.64 -16.68 11.27
CA PRO A 466 -44.61 -16.41 12.28
C PRO A 466 -43.88 -17.70 12.77
N ASN A 467 -43.06 -17.57 13.82
CA ASN A 467 -42.29 -18.66 14.47
C ASN A 467 -43.10 -19.92 14.84
N GLN A 468 -42.52 -21.10 14.57
CA GLN A 468 -42.78 -22.32 15.36
C GLN A 468 -41.47 -23.03 15.70
N LEU A 469 -41.11 -23.00 16.99
CA LEU A 469 -40.04 -23.83 17.58
C LEU A 469 -40.60 -25.23 17.85
N ASN A 470 -39.88 -26.28 17.43
CA ASN A 470 -40.23 -27.67 17.74
C ASN A 470 -38.95 -28.46 18.11
N PRO A 471 -38.85 -29.04 19.32
CA PRO A 471 -37.58 -29.61 19.80
C PRO A 471 -37.28 -31.00 19.23
N VAL A 472 -36.01 -31.25 18.94
CA VAL A 472 -35.49 -32.56 18.52
C VAL A 472 -35.17 -33.42 19.76
N PRO A 473 -35.60 -34.70 19.83
CA PRO A 473 -35.32 -35.56 20.98
C PRO A 473 -33.85 -36.01 21.03
N ILE A 474 -33.21 -35.78 22.18
CA ILE A 474 -31.86 -36.31 22.47
C ILE A 474 -31.97 -37.81 22.76
N THR A 475 -31.26 -38.65 22.00
CA THR A 475 -31.24 -40.10 22.23
C THR A 475 -29.87 -40.52 22.79
N PRO A 476 -29.78 -40.97 24.06
CA PRO A 476 -28.50 -41.35 24.66
C PRO A 476 -27.99 -42.67 24.04
N THR A 477 -26.74 -42.64 23.56
CA THR A 477 -26.01 -43.77 22.98
C THR A 477 -24.68 -43.89 23.75
N PRO A 478 -24.21 -45.10 24.13
CA PRO A 478 -23.24 -45.25 25.22
C PRO A 478 -21.79 -44.92 24.87
N LEU A 479 -20.99 -44.62 25.89
CA LEU A 479 -19.53 -44.54 25.80
C LEU A 479 -18.92 -45.93 25.49
N PRO A 480 -18.00 -46.04 24.52
CA PRO A 480 -16.96 -47.06 24.51
C PRO A 480 -15.73 -46.61 25.33
N ASP A 481 -14.92 -47.57 25.78
CA ASP A 481 -13.72 -47.31 26.58
C ASP A 481 -12.56 -46.67 25.78
N PRO A 482 -11.69 -45.87 26.43
CA PRO A 482 -10.69 -45.04 25.74
C PRO A 482 -9.37 -45.78 25.48
N ASP A 483 -9.38 -46.83 24.64
CA ASP A 483 -8.13 -47.43 24.15
C ASP A 483 -8.23 -47.91 22.69
N GLN A 484 -7.22 -47.50 21.90
CA GLN A 484 -6.92 -47.85 20.51
C GLN A 484 -7.77 -47.28 19.34
N GLN A 485 -7.15 -46.27 18.71
CA GLN A 485 -6.98 -46.06 17.26
C GLN A 485 -8.11 -45.42 16.41
N SER A 486 -7.72 -44.28 15.82
CA SER A 486 -7.85 -43.89 14.40
C SER A 486 -9.24 -43.71 13.74
N GLU A 487 -9.47 -42.47 13.32
CA GLU A 487 -10.10 -42.06 12.05
C GLU A 487 -11.49 -42.64 11.69
N ALA A 488 -12.57 -41.89 11.99
CA ALA A 488 -13.24 -41.04 10.98
C ALA A 488 -14.58 -40.48 11.49
N THR A 489 -14.75 -39.15 11.42
CA THR A 489 -16.05 -38.47 11.50
C THR A 489 -16.20 -37.53 10.30
N THR A 490 -17.25 -37.74 9.49
CA THR A 490 -17.56 -36.92 8.31
C THR A 490 -18.81 -36.08 8.50
N GLY A 491 -18.75 -34.82 8.05
CA GLY A 491 -19.86 -33.86 8.04
C GLY A 491 -19.62 -32.66 8.97
N THR A 492 -19.79 -31.41 8.55
CA THR A 492 -20.19 -30.89 7.23
C THR A 492 -19.65 -29.47 7.04
N GLY A 493 -19.09 -29.16 5.86
CA GLY A 493 -18.86 -27.77 5.42
C GLY A 493 -17.45 -27.46 4.89
N GLY A 494 -17.29 -27.40 3.56
CA GLY A 494 -16.34 -26.52 2.86
C GLY A 494 -14.82 -26.68 3.05
N ALA A 495 -14.34 -27.49 3.99
CA ALA A 495 -12.91 -27.68 4.23
C ALA A 495 -12.30 -28.76 3.33
N ALA A 496 -11.12 -28.47 2.76
CA ALA A 496 -10.26 -29.50 2.18
C ALA A 496 -9.86 -30.52 3.26
N PRO A 497 -9.66 -31.81 2.92
CA PRO A 497 -9.29 -32.81 3.91
C PRO A 497 -8.00 -32.40 4.63
N LEU A 498 -8.09 -32.30 5.96
CA LEU A 498 -6.98 -31.93 6.83
C LEU A 498 -5.98 -33.10 6.91
N GLY A 499 -5.12 -33.19 5.90
CA GLY A 499 -4.12 -34.24 5.74
C GLY A 499 -3.15 -34.37 6.93
N GLN A 500 -2.21 -35.29 6.81
CA GLN A 500 -1.16 -35.52 7.81
C GLN A 500 -0.52 -34.18 8.24
N PRO A 501 -0.18 -34.00 9.54
CA PRO A 501 0.41 -32.77 10.02
C PRO A 501 1.69 -32.41 9.26
N LEU A 502 2.09 -31.14 9.33
CA LEU A 502 3.44 -30.76 8.94
C LEU A 502 4.44 -31.50 9.83
N SER A 503 5.32 -32.25 9.19
CA SER A 503 6.50 -32.87 9.79
C SER A 503 7.42 -31.79 10.34
N LEU A 504 8.30 -32.18 11.27
CA LEU A 504 9.28 -31.26 11.87
C LEU A 504 10.16 -30.61 10.78
N SER A 505 10.58 -31.35 9.76
CA SER A 505 11.35 -30.83 8.62
C SER A 505 10.59 -29.82 7.76
N GLU A 506 9.28 -29.98 7.56
CA GLU A 506 8.47 -29.01 6.80
C GLU A 506 8.23 -27.73 7.60
N ARG A 507 7.99 -27.83 8.92
CA ARG A 507 7.90 -26.66 9.83
C ARG A 507 9.24 -25.93 9.94
N GLU A 508 10.34 -26.67 10.04
CA GLU A 508 11.69 -26.11 10.17
C GLU A 508 12.15 -25.43 8.88
N GLY A 509 11.87 -26.03 7.71
CA GLY A 509 12.11 -25.38 6.42
C GLY A 509 11.35 -24.07 6.26
N PHE A 510 10.11 -24.00 6.76
CA PHE A 510 9.33 -22.76 6.82
C PHE A 510 9.89 -21.75 7.84
N ARG A 511 10.44 -22.20 8.98
CA ARG A 511 11.12 -21.34 9.98
C ARG A 511 12.32 -20.64 9.33
N LEU A 512 13.23 -21.41 8.74
CA LEU A 512 14.45 -20.92 8.11
C LEU A 512 14.15 -19.99 6.93
N ALA A 513 13.18 -20.35 6.09
CA ALA A 513 12.75 -19.54 4.95
C ALA A 513 12.07 -18.21 5.35
N LEU A 514 11.69 -18.03 6.62
CA LEU A 514 11.12 -16.77 7.12
C LEU A 514 12.14 -15.97 7.96
N GLU A 515 13.07 -16.64 8.63
CA GLU A 515 14.17 -16.01 9.37
C GLU A 515 15.17 -15.27 8.46
N ASP A 516 15.38 -15.74 7.23
CA ASP A 516 16.26 -15.09 6.24
C ASP A 516 15.86 -13.62 5.96
N CYS A 517 14.55 -13.33 5.93
CA CYS A 517 14.04 -11.96 5.79
C CYS A 517 13.85 -11.21 7.12
N TRP A 518 14.10 -11.83 8.28
CA TRP A 518 13.87 -11.24 9.60
C TRP A 518 15.05 -10.37 10.05
N ASN A 519 15.14 -9.16 9.47
CA ASN A 519 16.18 -8.19 9.79
C ASN A 519 16.01 -7.61 11.21
N ARG A 520 16.49 -8.35 12.21
CA ARG A 520 16.58 -7.93 13.63
C ARG A 520 17.42 -6.66 13.82
N GLY A 521 18.37 -6.38 12.93
CA GLY A 521 19.20 -5.16 12.96
C GLY A 521 18.44 -3.88 12.61
N ALA A 522 17.24 -3.97 12.03
CA ALA A 522 16.36 -2.83 11.77
C ALA A 522 15.41 -2.51 12.94
N LEU A 523 15.45 -3.26 14.05
CA LEU A 523 14.63 -3.04 15.23
C LEU A 523 15.31 -2.08 16.21
N SER A 524 14.54 -1.22 16.87
CA SER A 524 15.01 -0.48 18.04
C SER A 524 15.26 -1.41 19.24
N ILE A 525 16.02 -0.96 20.24
CA ILE A 525 16.37 -1.78 21.42
C ILE A 525 15.13 -2.30 22.17
N ASP A 526 14.04 -1.53 22.22
CA ASP A 526 12.75 -1.96 22.78
C ASP A 526 11.98 -2.90 21.83
N ALA A 527 11.97 -2.63 20.52
CA ALA A 527 11.30 -3.49 19.54
C ALA A 527 11.98 -4.87 19.45
N ALA A 528 13.31 -4.93 19.57
CA ALA A 528 14.09 -6.16 19.61
C ALA A 528 13.81 -7.02 20.85
N ARG A 529 13.25 -6.44 21.92
CA ARG A 529 12.80 -7.14 23.14
C ARG A 529 11.31 -7.49 23.11
N THR A 530 10.60 -7.10 22.04
CA THR A 530 9.17 -7.34 21.89
C THR A 530 8.92 -8.63 21.12
N THR A 531 8.10 -9.52 21.69
CA THR A 531 7.49 -10.63 20.96
C THR A 531 6.22 -10.15 20.28
N VAL A 532 6.05 -10.47 19.00
CA VAL A 532 4.79 -10.24 18.26
C VAL A 532 4.30 -11.51 17.58
N SER A 533 3.05 -11.86 17.85
CA SER A 533 2.35 -13.02 17.26
C SER A 533 1.46 -12.54 16.13
N ILE A 534 1.70 -13.04 14.91
CA ILE A 534 1.04 -12.57 13.69
C ILE A 534 0.27 -13.72 13.03
N GLU A 535 -1.04 -13.54 12.85
CA GLU A 535 -1.88 -14.39 12.01
C GLU A 535 -1.84 -13.89 10.56
N PHE A 536 -1.74 -14.79 9.59
CA PHE A 536 -1.97 -14.49 8.18
C PHE A 536 -2.45 -15.70 7.37
N ARG A 537 -3.01 -15.41 6.18
CA ARG A 537 -3.39 -16.42 5.19
C ARG A 537 -2.33 -16.57 4.11
N MET A 538 -2.11 -17.80 3.66
CA MET A 538 -1.37 -18.16 2.47
C MET A 538 -2.27 -18.77 1.39
N THR A 539 -1.89 -18.50 0.14
CA THR A 539 -2.42 -19.12 -1.07
C THR A 539 -1.90 -20.56 -1.25
N PRO A 540 -2.51 -21.40 -2.12
CA PRO A 540 -2.04 -22.77 -2.38
C PRO A 540 -0.62 -22.89 -2.98
N ASP A 541 0.00 -21.76 -3.32
CA ASP A 541 1.37 -21.63 -3.84
C ASP A 541 2.35 -21.10 -2.77
N GLY A 542 1.96 -21.14 -1.49
CA GLY A 542 2.81 -20.73 -0.37
C GLY A 542 3.03 -19.21 -0.25
N ARG A 543 2.30 -18.38 -1.00
CA ARG A 543 2.44 -16.91 -0.93
C ARG A 543 1.43 -16.29 0.05
N PRO A 544 1.85 -15.40 0.97
CA PRO A 544 0.97 -14.75 1.93
C PRO A 544 0.09 -13.69 1.27
N GLU A 545 -1.18 -13.61 1.67
CA GLU A 545 -2.15 -12.60 1.22
C GLU A 545 -1.92 -11.27 1.98
N PRO A 546 -1.45 -10.17 1.36
CA PRO A 546 -1.00 -8.98 2.11
C PRO A 546 -2.06 -8.30 2.98
N ALA A 547 -3.34 -8.45 2.66
CA ALA A 547 -4.48 -7.92 3.41
C ALA A 547 -4.94 -8.82 4.58
N SER A 548 -4.31 -10.00 4.75
CA SER A 548 -4.64 -10.97 5.81
C SER A 548 -3.77 -10.85 7.06
N LEU A 549 -2.60 -10.18 6.98
CA LEU A 549 -1.67 -10.05 8.11
C LEU A 549 -2.31 -9.24 9.24
N ARG A 550 -2.30 -9.81 10.45
CA ARG A 550 -2.86 -9.20 11.67
C ARG A 550 -2.01 -9.55 12.89
N LEU A 551 -1.73 -8.57 13.73
CA LEU A 551 -1.22 -8.79 15.08
C LEU A 551 -2.33 -9.42 15.93
N ILE A 552 -2.05 -10.55 16.60
CA ILE A 552 -3.00 -11.24 17.49
C ILE A 552 -2.60 -11.17 18.97
N ASP A 553 -1.30 -11.14 19.27
CA ASP A 553 -0.75 -10.91 20.61
C ASP A 553 0.60 -10.17 20.54
N SER A 554 0.99 -9.53 21.64
CA SER A 554 2.30 -8.88 21.79
C SER A 554 2.76 -8.88 23.24
N GLN A 555 3.99 -9.32 23.49
CA GLN A 555 4.55 -9.46 24.84
C GLN A 555 5.95 -8.81 24.93
N GLY A 556 6.38 -8.42 26.14
CA GLY A 556 7.71 -7.85 26.41
C GLY A 556 7.92 -6.38 25.99
N GLY A 557 7.11 -5.84 25.07
CA GLY A 557 7.23 -4.47 24.60
C GLY A 557 6.95 -3.41 25.68
N SER A 558 7.90 -2.51 25.89
CA SER A 558 7.83 -1.41 26.86
C SER A 558 6.90 -0.26 26.44
N SER A 559 6.61 -0.15 25.14
CA SER A 559 5.76 0.88 24.55
C SER A 559 4.99 0.35 23.35
N GLN A 560 3.83 0.94 23.05
CA GLN A 560 3.03 0.58 21.88
C GLN A 560 3.77 0.84 20.56
N THR A 561 4.67 1.84 20.53
CA THR A 561 5.54 2.12 19.39
C THR A 561 6.52 0.98 19.11
N ALA A 562 7.08 0.35 20.14
CA ALA A 562 7.96 -0.82 19.99
C ALA A 562 7.22 -2.02 19.37
N VAL A 563 5.97 -2.26 19.81
CA VAL A 563 5.08 -3.29 19.24
C VAL A 563 4.78 -3.00 17.76
N GLN A 564 4.47 -1.75 17.41
CA GLN A 564 4.20 -1.35 16.03
C GLN A 564 5.42 -1.56 15.11
N ILE A 565 6.62 -1.15 15.55
CA ILE A 565 7.87 -1.33 14.80
C ILE A 565 8.18 -2.83 14.60
N ALA A 566 8.02 -3.65 15.64
CA ALA A 566 8.19 -5.09 15.54
C ALA A 566 7.19 -5.72 14.55
N TYR A 567 5.90 -5.36 14.64
CA TYR A 567 4.84 -5.83 13.76
C TYR A 567 5.07 -5.44 12.29
N GLU A 568 5.44 -4.19 12.01
CA GLU A 568 5.70 -3.72 10.64
C GLU A 568 6.92 -4.41 10.02
N THR A 569 7.97 -4.61 10.81
CA THR A 569 9.19 -5.31 10.38
C THR A 569 8.91 -6.79 10.11
N ALA A 570 8.12 -7.45 10.96
CA ALA A 570 7.75 -8.86 10.79
C ALA A 570 6.80 -9.04 9.60
N SER A 571 5.84 -8.13 9.44
CA SER A 571 4.97 -8.06 8.26
C SER A 571 5.77 -7.82 6.97
N ARG A 572 6.87 -7.06 7.02
CA ARG A 572 7.80 -6.88 5.90
C ARG A 572 8.58 -8.18 5.63
N ALA A 573 9.05 -8.89 6.64
CA ALA A 573 9.74 -10.18 6.50
C ALA A 573 8.85 -11.23 5.81
N ILE A 574 7.61 -11.41 6.32
CA ILE A 574 6.59 -12.30 5.74
C ILE A 574 6.36 -11.96 4.26
N ARG A 575 6.11 -10.69 3.94
CA ARG A 575 5.84 -10.25 2.56
C ARG A 575 7.04 -10.37 1.63
N ASN A 576 8.28 -10.25 2.14
CA ASN A 576 9.49 -10.32 1.33
C ASN A 576 9.86 -11.77 0.99
N CYS A 577 9.99 -12.65 1.98
CA CYS A 577 10.33 -14.06 1.72
C CYS A 577 9.15 -14.83 1.10
N GLY A 578 7.92 -14.40 1.36
CA GLY A 578 6.72 -14.93 0.72
C GLY A 578 6.54 -14.56 -0.77
N ARG A 579 7.43 -13.77 -1.40
CA ARG A 579 7.29 -13.35 -2.81
C ARG A 579 7.39 -14.51 -3.79
N SER A 580 8.36 -15.40 -3.58
CA SER A 580 8.50 -16.66 -4.32
C SER A 580 7.35 -17.60 -3.96
N GLY A 581 7.10 -17.73 -2.66
CA GLY A 581 6.22 -18.70 -2.00
C GLY A 581 7.04 -19.60 -1.08
N PHE A 582 6.52 -19.90 0.11
CA PHE A 582 7.20 -20.77 1.07
C PHE A 582 7.15 -22.25 0.64
N PRO A 583 8.17 -23.07 0.94
CA PRO A 583 8.30 -24.46 0.48
C PRO A 583 7.40 -25.43 1.27
N LEU A 584 6.08 -25.24 1.19
CA LEU A 584 5.08 -26.00 1.94
C LEU A 584 4.34 -27.03 1.03
N PRO A 585 4.08 -28.27 1.49
CA PRO A 585 3.43 -29.31 0.68
C PRO A 585 1.98 -28.96 0.35
N ARG A 586 1.64 -28.89 -0.93
CA ARG A 586 0.31 -28.45 -1.44
C ARG A 586 -0.81 -29.42 -1.03
N GLU A 587 -0.47 -30.69 -0.87
CA GLU A 587 -1.33 -31.77 -0.37
C GLU A 587 -1.79 -31.52 1.07
N LYS A 588 -1.03 -30.72 1.83
CA LYS A 588 -1.31 -30.35 3.22
C LYS A 588 -1.92 -28.96 3.36
N TYR A 589 -2.31 -28.28 2.28
CA TYR A 589 -2.74 -26.86 2.29
C TYR A 589 -3.75 -26.50 3.37
N GLY A 590 -4.74 -27.37 3.66
CA GLY A 590 -5.71 -27.16 4.74
C GLY A 590 -5.11 -27.02 6.16
N ARG A 591 -3.85 -27.43 6.37
CA ARG A 591 -3.09 -27.28 7.64
C ARG A 591 -2.30 -25.98 7.75
N TRP A 592 -2.02 -25.31 6.63
CA TRP A 592 -1.14 -24.13 6.57
C TRP A 592 -1.73 -22.96 5.77
N ARG A 593 -2.99 -23.04 5.37
CA ARG A 593 -3.71 -21.92 4.75
C ARG A 593 -3.76 -20.72 5.70
N ASP A 594 -4.14 -20.92 6.95
CA ASP A 594 -4.18 -19.88 7.97
C ASP A 594 -3.12 -20.26 9.03
N VAL A 595 -2.17 -19.37 9.33
CA VAL A 595 -0.98 -19.67 10.15
C VAL A 595 -0.70 -18.53 11.12
N ILE A 596 -0.27 -18.90 12.34
CA ILE A 596 0.22 -18.01 13.39
C ILE A 596 1.74 -18.13 13.47
N VAL A 597 2.43 -16.99 13.58
CA VAL A 597 3.89 -16.92 13.68
C VAL A 597 4.31 -15.98 14.80
N ASP A 598 5.15 -16.48 15.71
CA ASP A 598 5.75 -15.71 16.80
C ASP A 598 7.13 -15.21 16.39
N PHE A 599 7.29 -13.89 16.30
CA PHE A 599 8.58 -13.25 16.11
C PHE A 599 9.12 -12.83 17.48
N ARG A 600 10.24 -13.44 17.90
CA ARG A 600 10.87 -13.21 19.21
C ARG A 600 12.35 -12.79 19.04
N PRO A 601 12.98 -12.15 20.04
CA PRO A 601 14.41 -11.83 20.03
C PRO A 601 15.30 -13.02 19.62
N GLU A 602 15.02 -14.19 20.19
CA GLU A 602 15.82 -15.41 20.04
C GLU A 602 15.68 -16.06 18.67
N GLY A 603 14.53 -15.88 18.00
CA GLY A 603 14.18 -16.51 16.72
C GLY A 603 12.67 -16.67 16.54
N ILE A 604 12.26 -17.25 15.41
CA ILE A 604 10.86 -17.45 15.05
C ILE A 604 10.31 -18.75 15.63
N ALA A 605 9.04 -18.75 16.04
CA ALA A 605 8.30 -19.95 16.43
C ALA A 605 6.91 -20.03 15.78
N PHE A 606 6.32 -21.22 15.84
CA PHE A 606 4.98 -21.53 15.32
C PHE A 606 4.26 -22.41 16.34
N GLU A 607 2.97 -22.16 16.56
CA GLU A 607 2.07 -23.04 17.33
C GLU A 607 1.45 -24.11 16.42
#